data_AF-A0A654D718-F1
#
_entry.id   AF-A0A654D718-F1
#
_cell.length_a   1.000
_cell.length_b   1.000
_cell.length_c   1.000
_cell.angle_alpha   90.00
_cell.angle_beta   90.00
_cell.angle_gamma   90.00
#
_symmetry.space_group_name_H-M   'P 1'
#
loop_
_entity.id
_entity.type
_entity.pdbx_description
1 polymer ?
#
loop_
_entity_poly.entity_id
_entity_poly.type
_entity_poly.pdbx_seq_one_letter_code
_entity_poly.pdbx_strand_id
1 'polypeptide(L)'
;MKKLFYAAAIIAGLFTAGAAQAQVSISVNIGSQPSWGPAGYDYARYYYMPEYNMYYDVPARCYVYYDNGGWIRRASLPRRYRHYDFYRVHKVVINDRTPWHHHDRYRSRYGGYRGRQVAIRDSHHGGGYSFASERRVSREHSWGERRGYDRGNDRGYGRGREGGHGRGNDQGHGHGRGNGHGGRHRD
;
A
#
# COMPACT_ATOMS: atom_id res chain seq x y z
N MET A 1 17.42 -28.85 -64.68
CA MET A 1 16.03 -28.97 -64.15
C MET A 1 15.97 -29.47 -62.70
N LYS A 2 16.77 -30.47 -62.28
CA LYS A 2 16.77 -31.00 -60.90
C LYS A 2 17.11 -29.96 -59.80
N LYS A 3 17.96 -28.98 -60.13
CA LYS A 3 18.39 -27.90 -59.21
C LYS A 3 17.28 -26.91 -58.84
N LEU A 4 16.25 -26.78 -59.68
CA LEU A 4 15.09 -25.91 -59.42
C LEU A 4 14.08 -26.56 -58.46
N PHE A 5 14.01 -27.90 -58.44
CA PHE A 5 13.15 -28.63 -57.51
C PHE A 5 13.60 -28.48 -56.05
N TYR A 6 14.91 -28.48 -55.80
CA TYR A 6 15.44 -28.27 -54.44
C TYR A 6 15.16 -26.84 -53.93
N ALA A 7 15.23 -25.83 -54.82
CA ALA A 7 14.90 -24.45 -54.46
C ALA A 7 13.40 -24.30 -54.11
N ALA A 8 12.51 -24.94 -54.88
CA ALA A 8 11.08 -24.93 -54.60
C ALA A 8 10.73 -25.65 -53.27
N ALA A 9 11.43 -26.75 -52.94
CA ALA A 9 11.23 -27.47 -51.69
C ALA A 9 11.66 -26.67 -50.46
N ILE A 10 12.73 -25.87 -50.56
CA ILE A 10 13.20 -24.99 -49.47
C ILE A 10 12.21 -23.82 -49.27
N ILE A 11 11.67 -23.26 -50.34
CA ILE A 11 10.69 -22.16 -50.26
C ILE A 11 9.35 -22.65 -49.71
N ALA A 12 8.91 -23.86 -50.08
CA ALA A 12 7.68 -24.46 -49.54
C ALA A 12 7.77 -24.77 -48.04
N GLY A 13 8.97 -25.10 -47.53
CA GLY A 13 9.20 -25.34 -46.10
C GLY A 13 9.17 -24.08 -45.22
N LEU A 14 9.33 -22.89 -45.79
CA LEU A 14 9.33 -21.62 -45.05
C LEU A 14 7.92 -21.10 -44.71
N PHE A 15 6.85 -21.67 -45.28
CA PHE A 15 5.47 -21.20 -45.10
C PHE A 15 4.69 -21.93 -43.99
N THR A 16 5.28 -22.89 -43.28
CA THR A 16 4.63 -23.64 -42.19
C THR A 16 4.99 -23.12 -40.78
N ALA A 17 5.29 -21.83 -40.65
CA ALA A 17 5.38 -21.17 -39.35
C ALA A 17 3.98 -21.06 -38.72
N GLY A 18 3.55 -22.12 -38.03
CA GLY A 18 2.28 -22.17 -37.30
C GLY A 18 2.18 -21.04 -36.27
N ALA A 19 0.99 -20.48 -36.12
CA ALA A 19 0.71 -19.44 -35.13
C ALA A 19 1.05 -19.97 -33.73
N ALA A 20 2.04 -19.34 -33.07
CA ALA A 20 2.40 -19.67 -31.70
C ALA A 20 1.23 -19.36 -30.77
N GLN A 21 0.56 -20.40 -30.28
CA GLN A 21 -0.45 -20.29 -29.23
C GLN A 21 0.26 -19.94 -27.91
N ALA A 22 0.24 -18.67 -27.53
CA ALA A 22 0.76 -18.25 -26.24
C ALA A 22 -0.14 -18.80 -25.13
N GLN A 23 0.40 -19.70 -24.31
CA GLN A 23 -0.30 -20.19 -23.12
C GLN A 23 -0.26 -19.12 -22.03
N VAL A 24 -1.43 -18.60 -21.64
CA VAL A 24 -1.54 -17.70 -20.48
C VAL A 24 -1.71 -18.56 -19.23
N SER A 25 -0.71 -18.57 -18.35
CA SER A 25 -0.79 -19.25 -17.05
C SER A 25 -1.20 -18.26 -15.96
N ILE A 26 -2.36 -18.49 -15.35
CA ILE A 26 -2.83 -17.72 -14.19
C ILE A 26 -2.44 -18.49 -12.93
N SER A 27 -1.55 -17.93 -12.13
CA SER A 27 -1.15 -18.50 -10.83
C SER A 27 -1.95 -17.85 -9.70
N VAL A 28 -2.61 -18.67 -8.87
CA VAL A 28 -3.41 -18.23 -7.72
C VAL A 28 -2.90 -18.93 -6.47
N ASN A 29 -2.77 -18.22 -5.35
CA ASN A 29 -2.36 -18.83 -4.08
C ASN A 29 -3.09 -18.30 -2.83
N ILE A 30 -4.32 -17.81 -3.00
CA ILE A 30 -5.19 -17.23 -1.96
C ILE A 30 -5.17 -18.07 -0.66
N GLY A 31 -5.37 -19.38 -0.74
CA GLY A 31 -5.43 -20.26 0.44
C GLY A 31 -4.10 -20.49 1.16
N SER A 32 -2.97 -20.09 0.57
CA SER A 32 -1.64 -20.19 1.19
C SER A 32 -1.20 -18.90 1.88
N GLN A 33 -1.88 -17.78 1.57
CA GLN A 33 -1.56 -16.48 2.15
C GLN A 33 -1.97 -16.44 3.63
N PRO A 34 -1.06 -16.06 4.54
CA PRO A 34 -1.38 -15.97 5.95
C PRO A 34 -2.39 -14.85 6.19
N SER A 35 -3.24 -15.00 7.21
CA SER A 35 -4.34 -14.07 7.50
C SER A 35 -3.89 -12.64 7.83
N TRP A 36 -2.63 -12.46 8.25
CA TRP A 36 -1.99 -11.16 8.46
C TRP A 36 -1.47 -10.50 7.17
N GLY A 37 -1.45 -11.22 6.04
CA GLY A 37 -1.03 -10.72 4.73
C GLY A 37 -1.91 -9.57 4.22
N PRO A 38 -1.42 -8.73 3.31
CA PRO A 38 -2.24 -7.69 2.67
C PRO A 38 -3.43 -8.29 1.93
N ALA A 39 -4.61 -7.71 2.11
CA ALA A 39 -5.79 -8.07 1.33
C ALA A 39 -5.66 -7.58 -0.13
N GLY A 40 -6.45 -8.15 -1.04
CA GLY A 40 -6.57 -7.70 -2.43
C GLY A 40 -5.60 -8.32 -3.43
N TYR A 41 -4.87 -9.36 -3.04
CA TYR A 41 -3.95 -10.08 -3.92
C TYR A 41 -4.38 -11.53 -4.10
N ASP A 42 -4.68 -11.93 -5.33
CA ASP A 42 -4.97 -13.34 -5.66
C ASP A 42 -3.70 -14.20 -5.67
N TYR A 43 -2.55 -13.54 -5.87
CA TYR A 43 -1.24 -14.14 -5.83
C TYR A 43 -0.22 -13.25 -5.13
N ALA A 44 0.54 -13.86 -4.23
CA ALA A 44 1.74 -13.26 -3.67
C ALA A 44 2.84 -14.31 -3.57
N ARG A 45 4.00 -14.04 -4.17
CA ARG A 45 5.18 -14.88 -3.99
C ARG A 45 5.90 -14.56 -2.68
N TYR A 46 6.20 -13.29 -2.46
CA TYR A 46 6.83 -12.80 -1.24
C TYR A 46 6.07 -11.61 -0.67
N TYR A 47 6.01 -11.52 0.65
CA TYR A 47 5.72 -10.27 1.36
C TYR A 47 7.03 -9.66 1.82
N TYR A 48 7.45 -8.55 1.21
CA TYR A 48 8.54 -7.74 1.71
C TYR A 48 8.05 -6.86 2.85
N MET A 49 8.77 -6.86 3.97
CA MET A 49 8.51 -6.06 5.16
C MET A 49 9.64 -5.03 5.31
N PRO A 50 9.44 -3.78 4.84
CA PRO A 50 10.50 -2.78 4.80
C PRO A 50 11.11 -2.48 6.17
N GLU A 51 10.27 -2.46 7.20
CA GLU A 51 10.67 -2.18 8.60
C GLU A 51 11.75 -3.15 9.12
N TYR A 52 11.79 -4.39 8.62
CA TYR A 52 12.72 -5.43 9.08
C TYR A 52 13.72 -5.86 8.01
N ASN A 53 13.63 -5.29 6.82
CA ASN A 53 14.40 -5.73 5.65
C ASN A 53 14.33 -7.26 5.44
N MET A 54 13.11 -7.79 5.56
CA MET A 54 12.84 -9.23 5.53
C MET A 54 11.73 -9.55 4.54
N TYR A 55 11.76 -10.76 4.01
CA TYR A 55 10.71 -11.31 3.17
C TYR A 55 10.02 -12.47 3.90
N TYR A 56 8.75 -12.68 3.61
CA TYR A 56 8.05 -13.93 3.89
C TYR A 56 7.67 -14.58 2.56
N ASP A 57 8.20 -15.78 2.31
CA ASP A 57 7.83 -16.62 1.17
C ASP A 57 6.48 -17.25 1.46
N VAL A 58 5.46 -16.84 0.70
CA VAL A 58 4.07 -17.24 0.93
C VAL A 58 3.87 -18.73 0.64
N PRO A 59 4.22 -19.26 -0.55
CA PRO A 59 4.10 -20.70 -0.81
C PRO A 59 4.90 -21.56 0.16
N ALA A 60 6.14 -21.18 0.47
CA ALA A 60 7.02 -22.00 1.32
C ALA A 60 6.83 -21.79 2.82
N ARG A 61 6.02 -20.80 3.22
CA ARG A 61 5.73 -20.44 4.62
C ARG A 61 6.99 -20.23 5.46
N CYS A 62 7.97 -19.54 4.89
CA CYS A 62 9.25 -19.28 5.55
C CYS A 62 9.69 -17.83 5.42
N TYR A 63 10.44 -17.36 6.39
CA TYR A 63 11.08 -16.05 6.40
C TYR A 63 12.42 -16.10 5.67
N VAL A 64 12.72 -15.05 4.92
CA VAL A 64 14.01 -14.81 4.27
C VAL A 64 14.56 -13.49 4.80
N TYR A 65 15.67 -13.53 5.51
CA TYR A 65 16.30 -12.33 6.09
C TYR A 65 17.82 -12.44 6.06
N TYR A 66 18.48 -11.30 6.17
CA TYR A 66 19.93 -11.23 6.26
C TYR A 66 20.41 -11.56 7.67
N ASP A 67 21.34 -12.50 7.78
CA ASP A 67 21.96 -12.95 9.03
C ASP A 67 23.35 -13.52 8.73
N ASN A 68 24.34 -13.24 9.57
CA ASN A 68 25.72 -13.74 9.44
C ASN A 68 26.33 -13.61 8.03
N GLY A 69 26.16 -12.45 7.39
CA GLY A 69 26.77 -12.17 6.09
C GLY A 69 25.98 -12.69 4.88
N GLY A 70 24.84 -13.34 5.07
CA GLY A 70 24.05 -13.91 3.98
C GLY A 70 22.54 -13.87 4.17
N TRP A 71 21.81 -14.06 3.07
CA TRP A 71 20.36 -14.25 3.10
C TRP A 71 20.05 -15.70 3.45
N ILE A 72 19.30 -15.91 4.53
CA ILE A 72 18.93 -17.24 5.00
C ILE A 72 17.42 -17.44 4.99
N ARG A 73 16.98 -18.69 4.81
CA ARG A 73 15.57 -19.10 4.88
C ARG A 73 15.31 -19.88 6.17
N ARG A 74 14.29 -19.48 6.93
CA ARG A 74 13.90 -20.13 8.19
C ARG A 74 12.38 -20.16 8.35
N ALA A 75 11.83 -21.25 8.87
CA ALA A 75 10.40 -21.35 9.17
C ALA A 75 9.98 -20.44 10.34
N SER A 76 10.92 -20.07 11.20
CA SER A 76 10.70 -19.23 12.38
C SER A 76 11.45 -17.91 12.27
N LEU A 77 10.91 -16.91 12.96
CA LEU A 77 11.56 -15.62 13.07
C LEU A 77 12.82 -15.66 13.93
N PRO A 78 13.79 -14.78 13.64
CA PRO A 78 14.83 -14.42 14.59
C PRO A 78 14.24 -14.10 15.96
N ARG A 79 14.95 -14.46 17.03
CA ARG A 79 14.50 -14.16 18.41
C ARG A 79 14.22 -12.66 18.59
N ARG A 80 15.03 -11.80 17.96
CA ARG A 80 14.88 -10.33 17.92
C ARG A 80 13.54 -9.84 17.38
N TYR A 81 12.81 -10.65 16.59
CA TYR A 81 11.55 -10.26 15.97
C TYR A 81 10.32 -11.05 16.48
N ARG A 82 10.46 -11.86 17.55
CA ARG A 82 9.37 -12.74 18.03
C ARG A 82 8.15 -12.02 18.60
N HIS A 83 8.32 -10.79 19.08
CA HIS A 83 7.25 -10.03 19.73
C HIS A 83 6.41 -9.20 18.76
N TYR A 84 6.65 -9.32 17.45
CA TYR A 84 6.02 -8.46 16.47
C TYR A 84 4.62 -8.92 16.05
N ASP A 85 3.74 -7.93 15.91
CA ASP A 85 2.40 -8.07 15.39
C ASP A 85 2.39 -7.83 13.87
N PHE A 86 2.44 -8.91 13.09
CA PHE A 86 2.37 -8.80 11.63
C PHE A 86 1.07 -8.20 11.10
N TYR A 87 -0.01 -8.12 11.88
CA TYR A 87 -1.22 -7.44 11.43
C TYR A 87 -1.01 -5.93 11.29
N ARG A 88 0.00 -5.36 11.94
CA ARG A 88 0.28 -3.91 11.94
C ARG A 88 1.40 -3.48 11.01
N VAL A 89 2.29 -4.42 10.66
CA VAL A 89 3.42 -4.18 9.76
C VAL A 89 2.90 -3.92 8.35
N HIS A 90 3.53 -2.99 7.64
CA HIS A 90 3.29 -2.78 6.21
C HIS A 90 4.03 -3.86 5.39
N LYS A 91 3.34 -4.44 4.40
CA LYS A 91 3.86 -5.51 3.54
C LYS A 91 3.67 -5.13 2.09
N VAL A 92 4.71 -5.31 1.31
CA VAL A 92 4.67 -5.12 -0.14
C VAL A 92 4.73 -6.49 -0.81
N VAL A 93 3.81 -6.77 -1.72
CA VAL A 93 3.84 -8.00 -2.51
C VAL A 93 4.93 -7.89 -3.57
N ILE A 94 5.88 -8.83 -3.55
CA ILE A 94 6.99 -8.92 -4.51
C ILE A 94 6.93 -10.27 -5.21
N ASN A 95 6.84 -10.24 -6.55
CA ASN A 95 6.70 -11.42 -7.41
C ASN A 95 7.95 -11.71 -8.24
N ASP A 96 9.12 -11.39 -7.70
CA ASP A 96 10.42 -11.74 -8.29
C ASP A 96 10.89 -13.11 -7.81
N ARG A 97 11.70 -13.81 -8.61
CA ARG A 97 12.22 -15.15 -8.27
C ARG A 97 13.11 -15.14 -7.03
N THR A 98 13.98 -14.14 -6.93
CA THR A 98 15.05 -14.03 -5.92
C THR A 98 15.24 -12.57 -5.49
N PRO A 99 14.27 -11.99 -4.76
CA PRO A 99 14.23 -10.55 -4.50
C PRO A 99 15.40 -10.03 -3.65
N TRP A 100 16.04 -10.90 -2.87
CA TRP A 100 17.21 -10.54 -2.06
C TRP A 100 18.44 -10.14 -2.89
N HIS A 101 18.57 -10.59 -4.15
CA HIS A 101 19.66 -10.13 -5.03
C HIS A 101 19.50 -8.67 -5.46
N HIS A 102 18.26 -8.16 -5.42
CA HIS A 102 17.94 -6.76 -5.71
C HIS A 102 17.41 -6.07 -4.45
N HIS A 103 17.86 -6.50 -3.26
CA HIS A 103 17.32 -6.02 -2.00
C HIS A 103 17.39 -4.50 -1.88
N ASP A 104 18.52 -3.90 -2.28
CA ASP A 104 18.72 -2.45 -2.20
C ASP A 104 17.70 -1.66 -3.03
N ARG A 105 17.26 -2.20 -4.18
CA ARG A 105 16.18 -1.61 -4.97
C ARG A 105 14.87 -1.59 -4.18
N TYR A 106 14.49 -2.70 -3.55
CA TYR A 106 13.25 -2.78 -2.78
C TYR A 106 13.32 -1.95 -1.51
N ARG A 107 14.45 -1.96 -0.83
CA ARG A 107 14.70 -1.16 0.36
C ARG A 107 14.63 0.34 0.03
N SER A 108 15.25 0.78 -1.06
CA SER A 108 15.17 2.18 -1.49
C SER A 108 13.76 2.57 -1.88
N ARG A 109 13.03 1.69 -2.58
CA ARG A 109 11.68 1.99 -3.08
C ARG A 109 10.62 2.00 -1.99
N TYR A 110 10.73 1.08 -1.02
CA TYR A 110 9.67 0.83 -0.04
C TYR A 110 10.09 1.10 1.41
N GLY A 111 11.33 1.50 1.68
CA GLY A 111 11.84 1.75 3.04
C GLY A 111 11.09 2.84 3.82
N GLY A 112 10.48 3.79 3.11
CA GLY A 112 9.62 4.83 3.70
C GLY A 112 8.18 4.38 4.01
N TYR A 113 7.78 3.19 3.55
CA TYR A 113 6.40 2.74 3.64
C TYR A 113 6.14 2.16 5.03
N ARG A 114 5.18 2.78 5.71
CA ARG A 114 4.77 2.41 7.07
C ARG A 114 3.26 2.60 7.21
N GLY A 115 2.72 2.02 8.26
CA GLY A 115 1.33 2.21 8.64
C GLY A 115 0.46 0.99 8.34
N ARG A 116 -0.79 1.10 8.78
CA ARG A 116 -1.73 -0.02 8.81
C ARG A 116 -2.30 -0.28 7.43
N GLN A 117 -2.17 -1.51 6.98
CA GLN A 117 -2.86 -2.04 5.80
C GLN A 117 -3.97 -2.98 6.23
N VAL A 118 -4.98 -3.16 5.37
CA VAL A 118 -6.01 -4.17 5.60
C VAL A 118 -5.40 -5.55 5.46
N ALA A 119 -5.54 -6.37 6.52
CA ALA A 119 -5.14 -7.76 6.50
C ALA A 119 -6.25 -8.63 5.89
N ILE A 120 -5.89 -9.76 5.27
CA ILE A 120 -6.85 -10.74 4.71
C ILE A 120 -7.91 -11.17 5.75
N ARG A 121 -7.51 -11.32 7.01
CA ARG A 121 -8.46 -11.63 8.10
C ARG A 121 -9.59 -10.59 8.19
N ASP A 122 -9.24 -9.32 8.06
CA ASP A 122 -10.12 -8.19 8.33
C ASP A 122 -10.88 -7.73 7.06
N SER A 123 -10.54 -8.26 5.88
CA SER A 123 -11.11 -7.83 4.60
C SER A 123 -12.58 -8.20 4.40
N HIS A 124 -13.09 -9.16 5.18
CA HIS A 124 -14.47 -9.63 5.09
C HIS A 124 -15.46 -8.75 5.88
N HIS A 125 -14.97 -7.79 6.68
CA HIS A 125 -15.81 -6.86 7.41
C HIS A 125 -15.95 -5.59 6.56
N GLY A 126 -17.11 -5.44 5.91
CA GLY A 126 -17.45 -4.41 4.93
C GLY A 126 -17.47 -2.97 5.48
N GLY A 127 -16.34 -2.48 5.98
CA GLY A 127 -16.16 -1.15 6.53
C GLY A 127 -14.88 -0.49 6.02
N GLY A 128 -14.95 0.10 4.83
CA GLY A 128 -14.32 1.39 4.53
C GLY A 128 -12.80 1.58 4.62
N TYR A 129 -11.96 0.55 4.79
CA TYR A 129 -10.51 0.74 4.71
C TYR A 129 -10.05 0.61 3.26
N SER A 130 -10.21 1.70 2.54
CA SER A 130 -9.74 1.89 1.17
C SER A 130 -8.25 1.60 1.06
N PHE A 131 -7.85 0.95 -0.05
CA PHE A 131 -6.50 0.71 -0.55
C PHE A 131 -5.71 2.01 -0.85
N ALA A 132 -5.78 2.99 0.06
CA ALA A 132 -5.29 4.35 -0.15
C ALA A 132 -3.76 4.44 -0.17
N SER A 133 -3.03 3.40 0.29
CA SER A 133 -1.57 3.38 0.23
C SER A 133 -1.03 3.11 -1.18
N GLU A 134 -1.78 2.43 -2.05
CA GLU A 134 -1.27 2.06 -3.39
C GLU A 134 -1.49 3.17 -4.43
N ARG A 135 -2.54 4.00 -4.28
CA ARG A 135 -2.79 5.17 -5.16
C ARG A 135 -1.81 6.33 -4.98
N ARG A 136 -0.97 6.34 -3.94
CA ARG A 136 0.12 7.32 -3.82
C ARG A 136 1.40 6.89 -4.55
N VAL A 137 1.57 5.61 -4.86
CA VAL A 137 2.81 5.07 -5.42
C VAL A 137 2.95 5.34 -6.93
N SER A 138 1.85 5.38 -7.67
CA SER A 138 1.89 5.62 -9.12
C SER A 138 2.12 7.08 -9.53
N ARG A 139 2.27 8.03 -8.59
CA ARG A 139 2.54 9.44 -8.94
C ARG A 139 3.99 9.89 -8.73
N GLU A 140 4.84 9.07 -8.14
CA GLU A 140 6.21 9.48 -7.76
C GLU A 140 7.29 8.88 -8.68
N HIS A 141 7.06 8.96 -10.00
CA HIS A 141 8.08 8.66 -11.02
C HIS A 141 8.07 9.72 -12.14
N SER A 142 7.98 11.00 -11.79
CA SER A 142 8.34 12.10 -12.69
C SER A 142 9.31 13.04 -11.98
N TRP A 143 10.60 12.77 -12.14
CA TRP A 143 11.65 13.73 -11.80
C TRP A 143 11.81 14.70 -12.95
N GLY A 144 11.47 15.97 -12.70
CA GLY A 144 11.92 17.08 -13.53
C GLY A 144 10.87 18.18 -13.71
N GLU A 145 10.67 19.03 -12.70
CA GLU A 145 10.83 20.47 -12.90
C GLU A 145 10.70 21.24 -11.58
N ARG A 146 11.70 22.09 -11.36
CA ARG A 146 11.66 23.15 -10.35
C ARG A 146 10.70 24.22 -10.85
N ARG A 147 9.75 24.65 -10.01
CA ARG A 147 9.01 25.94 -9.95
C ARG A 147 7.71 25.61 -9.22
N GLY A 148 7.40 26.16 -8.06
CA GLY A 148 7.26 27.57 -7.72
C GLY A 148 6.10 27.59 -6.70
N TYR A 149 6.19 28.42 -5.68
CA TYR A 149 5.15 28.58 -4.68
C TYR A 149 3.86 29.08 -5.34
N ASP A 150 2.74 28.39 -5.16
CA ASP A 150 1.43 29.02 -5.29
C ASP A 150 0.41 28.43 -4.30
N ARG A 151 -0.13 29.34 -3.47
CA ARG A 151 -1.31 29.14 -2.65
C ARG A 151 -2.55 29.24 -3.56
N GLY A 152 -3.32 28.17 -3.66
CA GLY A 152 -4.73 28.18 -4.09
C GLY A 152 -5.45 27.11 -3.27
N ASN A 153 -6.36 27.44 -2.35
CA ASN A 153 -7.75 27.84 -2.56
C ASN A 153 -8.50 26.90 -3.50
N ASP A 154 -9.15 25.88 -2.93
CA ASP A 154 -10.30 25.23 -3.55
C ASP A 154 -11.40 24.98 -2.53
N ARG A 155 -12.59 25.45 -2.93
CA ARG A 155 -13.86 25.44 -2.24
C ARG A 155 -14.64 24.15 -2.54
N GLY A 156 -15.58 23.83 -1.65
CA GLY A 156 -16.61 22.78 -1.78
C GLY A 156 -16.47 21.82 -0.60
N TYR A 157 -17.46 21.61 0.27
CA TYR A 157 -18.86 21.26 -0.01
C TYR A 157 -19.81 21.82 1.06
N GLY A 158 -21.05 22.10 0.64
CA GLY A 158 -21.98 23.00 1.33
C GLY A 158 -22.75 22.47 2.54
N ARG A 159 -23.34 23.44 3.25
CA ARG A 159 -24.60 23.31 3.98
C ARG A 159 -25.45 24.56 3.71
N GLY A 160 -26.69 24.32 3.31
CA GLY A 160 -27.65 25.35 2.90
C GLY A 160 -28.00 26.32 4.02
N ARG A 161 -28.19 27.58 3.61
CA ARG A 161 -28.91 28.60 4.37
C ARG A 161 -30.27 28.80 3.71
N GLU A 162 -31.33 28.64 4.47
CA GLU A 162 -32.57 29.37 4.24
C GLU A 162 -32.59 30.57 5.20
N GLY A 163 -32.91 31.73 4.63
CA GLY A 163 -32.80 33.04 5.27
C GLY A 163 -34.06 33.48 6.00
N GLY A 164 -33.90 34.57 6.76
CA GLY A 164 -35.00 35.32 7.35
C GLY A 164 -34.45 36.52 8.13
N HIS A 165 -34.48 37.70 7.53
CA HIS A 165 -34.14 38.98 8.16
C HIS A 165 -35.28 39.42 9.09
N GLY A 166 -34.94 39.89 10.30
CA GLY A 166 -35.87 40.58 11.20
C GLY A 166 -35.12 41.59 12.06
N ARG A 167 -35.37 42.88 11.82
CA ARG A 167 -34.91 44.01 12.63
C ARG A 167 -35.73 44.09 13.92
N GLY A 168 -35.10 44.47 15.03
CA GLY A 168 -35.79 44.84 16.27
C GLY A 168 -34.81 45.50 17.24
N ASN A 169 -34.91 46.82 17.35
CA ASN A 169 -34.30 47.62 18.41
C ASN A 169 -34.97 47.27 19.74
N ASP A 170 -34.22 47.27 20.84
CA ASP A 170 -34.74 47.70 22.14
C ASP A 170 -33.59 48.24 23.02
N GLN A 171 -33.68 49.54 23.32
CA GLN A 171 -33.01 50.20 24.43
C GLN A 171 -33.64 49.74 25.76
N GLY A 172 -32.86 49.65 26.83
CA GLY A 172 -33.45 49.48 28.17
C GLY A 172 -32.43 49.33 29.30
N HIS A 173 -32.16 50.45 29.98
CA HIS A 173 -31.36 50.57 31.19
C HIS A 173 -31.93 49.79 32.40
N GLY A 174 -31.05 49.35 33.30
CA GLY A 174 -31.44 48.85 34.63
C GLY A 174 -30.25 48.74 35.58
N HIS A 175 -30.01 49.78 36.37
CA HIS A 175 -29.05 49.80 37.48
C HIS A 175 -29.62 49.06 38.71
N GLY A 176 -28.77 48.35 39.44
CA GLY A 176 -29.08 47.82 40.77
C GLY A 176 -27.80 47.59 41.58
N ARG A 177 -27.56 48.46 42.56
CA ARG A 177 -26.45 48.45 43.53
C ARG A 177 -26.71 47.46 44.67
N GLY A 178 -25.65 46.99 45.35
CA GLY A 178 -25.72 46.79 46.80
C GLY A 178 -25.05 45.55 47.40
N ASN A 179 -23.83 45.74 47.90
CA ASN A 179 -23.29 45.37 49.23
C ASN A 179 -23.47 43.97 49.81
N GLY A 180 -22.37 43.42 50.37
CA GLY A 180 -22.48 42.56 51.57
C GLY A 180 -21.34 41.56 51.82
N HIS A 181 -20.27 42.03 52.47
CA HIS A 181 -19.34 41.36 53.38
C HIS A 181 -19.38 39.82 53.62
N GLY A 182 -18.18 39.24 53.64
CA GLY A 182 -17.69 38.55 54.86
C GLY A 182 -17.36 37.06 54.75
N GLY A 183 -16.14 36.69 55.13
CA GLY A 183 -15.83 35.34 55.65
C GLY A 183 -14.53 34.71 55.16
N ARG A 184 -13.53 34.66 56.04
CA ARG A 184 -12.21 34.01 55.89
C ARG A 184 -12.27 32.49 56.18
N HIS A 185 -11.14 31.83 55.87
CA HIS A 185 -10.56 30.54 56.34
C HIS A 185 -10.30 29.59 55.14
N ARG A 186 -9.07 29.17 54.72
CA ARG A 186 -7.87 28.61 55.40
C ARG A 186 -8.29 27.54 56.42
N ASP A 187 -8.14 26.25 56.15
CA ASP A 187 -6.92 25.56 55.71
C ASP A 187 -7.11 24.53 54.58
#